data_AF-A0A2T0BFH7-F1
#
_entry.id   AF-A0A2T0BFH7-F1
#
_cell.length_a   1.000
_cell.length_b   1.000
_cell.length_c   1.000
_cell.angle_alpha   90.00
_cell.angle_beta   90.00
_cell.angle_gamma   90.00
#
_symmetry.space_group_name_H-M   'P 1'
#
loop_
_entity.id
_entity.type
_entity.pdbx_description
1 polymer ?
#
loop_
_entity_poly.entity_id
_entity_poly.type
_entity_poly.pdbx_seq_one_letter_code
_entity_poly.pdbx_strand_id
1 'polypeptide(L)'
;MQTNTISDIIEFAKNESIILQKVSKYWNQQNKLDRPDGVLIVTNYRLIFITKLESTFTKTGLLVFPLNLIENLEAKRVMLISPAICFKVQGTVYMFTLFSKAKEVVYEIEKYKATV
;
A
#
# COMPACT_ATOMS: atom_id res chain seq x y z
N MET A 1 7.55 -1.04 25.99
CA MET A 1 7.39 -1.05 24.52
C MET A 1 6.48 0.09 24.15
N GLN A 2 7.00 1.16 23.53
CA GLN A 2 6.15 2.19 22.92
C GLN A 2 5.61 1.60 21.61
N THR A 3 4.30 1.43 21.52
CA THR A 3 3.62 1.17 20.26
C THR A 3 3.52 2.49 19.51
N ASN A 4 4.41 2.71 18.53
CA ASN A 4 4.25 3.81 17.59
C ASN A 4 2.93 3.58 16.83
N THR A 5 2.02 4.54 16.91
CA THR A 5 0.78 4.55 16.14
C THR A 5 1.06 5.02 14.71
N ILE A 6 0.18 4.71 13.76
CA ILE A 6 0.33 5.15 12.36
C ILE A 6 0.44 6.68 12.27
N SER A 7 -0.26 7.39 13.16
CA SER A 7 -0.23 8.85 13.25
C SER A 7 1.13 9.42 13.67
N ASP A 8 1.99 8.62 14.31
CA ASP A 8 3.36 9.01 14.66
C ASP A 8 4.32 8.91 13.45
N ILE A 9 3.89 8.24 12.39
CA ILE A 9 4.70 7.97 11.18
C ILE A 9 4.22 8.83 10.00
N ILE A 10 2.93 9.16 9.97
CA ILE A 10 2.28 9.85 8.85
C ILE A 10 1.43 10.99 9.36
N GLU A 11 1.71 12.20 8.87
CA GLU A 11 0.81 13.34 9.02
C GLU A 11 -0.31 13.24 7.96
N PHE A 12 -1.55 13.20 8.44
CA PHE A 12 -2.75 13.19 7.61
C PHE A 12 -3.27 14.60 7.42
N ALA A 13 -3.75 14.91 6.20
CA ALA A 13 -4.41 16.19 5.96
C ALA A 13 -5.72 16.29 6.78
N LYS A 14 -6.19 17.51 7.04
CA LYS A 14 -7.36 17.78 7.91
C LYS A 14 -8.63 16.97 7.55
N ASN A 15 -8.82 16.65 6.28
CA ASN A 15 -9.97 15.89 5.77
C ASN A 15 -9.58 14.49 5.25
N GLU A 16 -8.36 14.04 5.55
CA GLU A 16 -7.89 12.72 5.16
C GLU A 16 -8.33 11.69 6.19
N SER A 17 -9.01 10.64 5.74
CA SER A 17 -9.48 9.56 6.58
C SER A 17 -9.00 8.22 6.05
N ILE A 18 -8.69 7.31 6.97
CA ILE A 18 -8.33 5.94 6.62
C ILE A 18 -9.60 5.18 6.27
N ILE A 19 -9.64 4.63 5.06
CA ILE A 19 -10.75 3.84 4.54
C ILE A 19 -10.53 2.36 4.83
N LEU A 20 -9.30 1.89 4.61
CA LEU A 20 -8.95 0.48 4.71
C LEU A 20 -7.50 0.32 5.15
N GLN A 21 -7.23 -0.71 5.94
CA GLN A 21 -5.88 -1.16 6.26
C GLN A 21 -5.76 -2.67 6.00
N LYS A 22 -4.64 -3.09 5.41
CA LYS A 22 -4.34 -4.50 5.13
C LYS A 22 -2.88 -4.80 5.43
N VAL A 23 -2.62 -5.95 6.06
CA VAL A 23 -1.28 -6.54 6.03
C VAL A 23 -0.96 -6.92 4.59
N SER A 24 0.20 -6.49 4.11
CA SER A 24 0.63 -6.74 2.74
C SER A 24 2.15 -6.95 2.67
N LYS A 25 2.62 -7.49 1.55
CA LYS A 25 4.05 -7.50 1.21
C LYS A 25 4.25 -6.76 -0.09
N TYR A 26 5.25 -5.89 -0.14
CA TYR A 26 5.69 -5.29 -1.40
C TYR A 26 6.41 -6.36 -2.24
N TRP A 27 6.06 -6.44 -3.51
CA TRP A 27 6.73 -7.31 -4.46
C TRP A 27 7.76 -6.51 -5.26
N ASN A 28 9.02 -6.54 -4.81
CA ASN A 28 10.10 -5.91 -5.55
C ASN A 28 10.35 -6.68 -6.87
N GLN A 29 10.16 -5.99 -8.00
CA GLN A 29 10.31 -6.59 -9.32
C GLN A 29 11.77 -6.83 -9.71
N GLN A 30 12.70 -6.04 -9.15
CA GLN A 30 14.14 -6.16 -9.42
C GLN A 30 14.77 -7.27 -8.57
N ASN A 31 14.28 -7.48 -7.35
CA ASN A 31 14.74 -8.53 -6.46
C ASN A 31 13.55 -9.25 -5.80
N LYS A 32 13.16 -10.41 -6.35
CA LYS A 32 12.02 -11.22 -5.85
C LYS A 32 12.21 -11.76 -4.43
N LEU A 33 13.44 -11.74 -3.89
CA LEU A 33 13.72 -12.12 -2.50
C LEU A 33 13.50 -10.96 -1.53
N ASP A 34 13.59 -9.73 -2.01
CA ASP A 34 13.32 -8.51 -1.26
C ASP A 34 11.81 -8.22 -1.24
N ARG A 35 11.12 -8.80 -0.26
CA ARG A 35 9.66 -8.72 -0.13
C ARG A 35 9.28 -8.22 1.25
N PRO A 36 9.47 -6.93 1.54
CA PRO A 36 9.24 -6.42 2.87
C PRO A 36 7.77 -6.55 3.22
N ASP A 37 7.52 -7.11 4.41
CA ASP A 37 6.21 -7.10 5.05
C ASP A 37 5.87 -5.69 5.53
N GLY A 38 4.58 -5.35 5.51
CA GLY A 38 4.13 -4.03 5.93
C GLY A 38 2.62 -3.90 6.01
N VAL A 39 2.18 -2.67 6.25
CA VAL A 39 0.77 -2.29 6.26
C VAL A 39 0.50 -1.41 5.05
N LEU A 40 -0.48 -1.83 4.25
CA LEU A 40 -1.06 -1.05 3.17
C LEU A 40 -2.29 -0.32 3.70
N ILE A 41 -2.32 0.99 3.56
CA ILE A 41 -3.35 1.89 4.07
C ILE A 41 -3.96 2.61 2.87
N VAL A 42 -5.26 2.49 2.69
CA VAL A 42 -6.03 3.26 1.71
C VAL A 42 -6.68 4.41 2.46
N THR A 43 -6.45 5.63 2.00
CA THR A 43 -7.18 6.82 2.45
C THR A 43 -8.05 7.35 1.31
N ASN A 44 -8.85 8.37 1.59
CA ASN A 44 -9.59 9.09 0.55
C ASN A 44 -8.71 9.93 -0.39
N TYR A 45 -7.40 10.10 -0.13
CA TYR A 45 -6.48 10.89 -0.99
C TYR A 45 -5.29 10.12 -1.57
N ARG A 46 -4.82 9.09 -0.86
CA ARG A 46 -3.60 8.35 -1.21
C ARG A 46 -3.60 6.91 -0.71
N LEU A 47 -2.84 6.08 -1.41
CA LEU A 47 -2.44 4.75 -0.97
C LEU A 47 -1.08 4.85 -0.30
N ILE A 48 -0.91 4.25 0.87
CA ILE A 48 0.31 4.33 1.66
C ILE A 48 0.76 2.92 2.03
N PHE A 49 2.05 2.63 1.90
CA PHE A 49 2.63 1.39 2.39
C PHE A 49 3.77 1.70 3.36
N ILE A 50 3.68 1.09 4.54
CA ILE A 50 4.67 1.21 5.61
C ILE A 50 5.29 -0.17 5.85
N THR A 51 6.60 -0.31 5.64
CA THR A 51 7.30 -1.58 5.94
C THR A 51 7.45 -1.78 7.44
N LYS A 52 7.38 -3.03 7.90
CA LYS A 52 7.53 -3.42 9.30
C LYS A 52 8.94 -3.08 9.81
N LEU A 53 8.99 -2.35 10.93
CA LEU A 53 10.18 -2.13 11.75
C LEU A 53 10.61 -3.45 12.40
N GLU A 54 11.84 -3.89 12.14
CA GLU A 54 12.58 -4.72 13.10
C GLU A 54 13.92 -4.03 13.43
N SER A 55 14.02 -3.53 14.67
CA SER A 55 15.19 -3.00 15.39
C SER A 55 15.56 -1.50 15.28
N THR A 56 16.30 -1.07 16.31
CA THR A 56 16.79 0.27 16.68
C THR A 56 17.65 0.98 15.60
N PHE A 57 17.94 0.32 14.47
CA PHE A 57 18.88 0.80 13.45
C PHE A 57 18.33 0.76 12.01
N THR A 58 17.07 0.36 11.80
CA THR A 58 16.52 0.17 10.45
C THR A 58 15.59 1.32 10.04
N LYS A 59 15.86 1.96 8.90
CA LYS A 59 15.03 3.04 8.34
C LYS A 59 13.68 2.49 7.85
N THR A 60 12.57 3.04 8.33
CA THR A 60 11.22 2.75 7.82
C THR A 60 11.15 3.08 6.33
N GLY A 61 10.80 2.10 5.50
CA GLY A 61 10.42 2.32 4.12
C GLY A 61 8.99 2.82 4.05
N LEU A 62 8.79 4.05 3.59
CA LEU A 62 7.48 4.65 3.35
C LEU A 62 7.29 4.85 1.85
N LEU A 63 6.22 4.26 1.31
CA LEU A 63 5.77 4.53 -0.06
C LEU A 63 4.41 5.21 -0.01
N VAL A 64 4.28 6.32 -0.72
CA VAL A 64 3.04 7.11 -0.78
C VAL A 64 2.67 7.35 -2.22
N PHE A 65 1.42 7.03 -2.57
CA PHE A 65 0.88 7.15 -3.91
C PHE A 65 -0.42 7.97 -3.88
N PRO A 66 -0.41 9.24 -4.32
CA PRO A 66 -1.65 9.99 -4.56
C PRO A 66 -2.59 9.22 -5.48
N LEU A 67 -3.88 9.11 -5.14
CA LEU A 67 -4.81 8.26 -5.90
C LEU A 67 -4.96 8.70 -7.36
N ASN A 68 -4.90 10.01 -7.61
CA ASN A 68 -4.97 10.60 -8.95
C ASN A 68 -3.80 10.19 -9.87
N LEU A 69 -2.66 9.75 -9.30
CA LEU A 69 -1.50 9.29 -10.06
C LEU A 69 -1.49 7.77 -10.30
N ILE A 70 -2.41 7.02 -9.70
CA ILE A 70 -2.50 5.57 -9.86
C ILE A 70 -3.15 5.24 -11.20
N GLU A 71 -2.43 4.55 -12.07
CA GLU A 71 -2.86 4.11 -13.39
C GLU A 71 -3.02 2.58 -13.44
N ASN A 72 -3.94 2.09 -14.27
CA ASN A 72 -4.12 0.64 -14.54
C ASN A 72 -4.22 -0.22 -13.28
N LEU A 73 -4.96 0.25 -12.27
CA LEU A 73 -5.14 -0.47 -11.02
C LEU A 73 -6.01 -1.71 -11.23
N GLU A 74 -5.51 -2.85 -10.77
CA GLU A 74 -6.22 -4.12 -10.89
C GLU A 74 -5.89 -5.10 -9.77
N ALA A 75 -6.81 -6.03 -9.54
CA ALA A 75 -6.59 -7.15 -8.65
C ALA A 75 -6.05 -8.34 -9.45
N LYS A 76 -4.88 -8.84 -9.05
CA LYS A 76 -4.16 -9.95 -9.69
C LYS A 76 -3.83 -11.04 -8.68
N ARG A 77 -3.17 -12.10 -9.16
CA ARG A 77 -2.58 -13.15 -8.32
C ARG A 77 -1.09 -13.27 -8.64
N VAL A 78 -0.24 -13.17 -7.61
CA VAL A 78 1.20 -13.47 -7.71
C VAL A 78 1.39 -14.97 -7.52
N MET A 79 2.18 -15.59 -8.41
CA MET A 79 2.41 -17.04 -8.43
C MET A 79 1.09 -17.86 -8.41
N LEU A 80 0.02 -17.33 -9.01
CA LEU A 80 -1.35 -17.89 -9.03
C LEU A 80 -2.03 -18.05 -7.66
N ILE A 81 -1.32 -17.94 -6.55
CA ILE A 81 -1.84 -18.27 -5.22
C ILE A 81 -2.13 -17.01 -4.41
N SER A 82 -1.22 -16.05 -4.40
CA SER A 82 -1.29 -14.88 -3.52
C SER A 82 -2.10 -13.76 -4.17
N PRO A 83 -3.26 -13.36 -3.61
CA PRO A 83 -3.97 -12.17 -4.06
C PRO A 83 -3.05 -10.94 -4.03
N ALA A 84 -3.16 -10.06 -5.01
CA ALA A 84 -2.36 -8.86 -5.07
C ALA A 84 -3.12 -7.71 -5.72
N ILE A 85 -2.73 -6.48 -5.40
CA ILE A 85 -3.03 -5.32 -6.25
C ILE A 85 -1.81 -5.00 -7.10
N CYS A 86 -2.06 -4.57 -8.34
CA CYS A 86 -1.04 -4.13 -9.28
C CYS A 86 -1.49 -2.81 -9.88
N PHE A 87 -0.58 -1.85 -9.98
CA PHE A 87 -0.85 -0.55 -10.59
C PHE A 87 0.44 0.09 -11.09
N LYS A 88 0.30 1.20 -11.79
CA LYS A 88 1.40 2.00 -12.33
C LYS A 88 1.34 3.42 -11.79
N VAL A 89 2.48 4.02 -11.51
CA VAL A 89 2.63 5.46 -11.20
C VAL A 89 3.83 5.97 -11.98
N GLN A 90 3.63 6.99 -12.82
CA GLN A 90 4.71 7.64 -13.58
C GLN A 90 5.65 6.65 -14.31
N GLY A 91 5.10 5.68 -15.03
CA GLY A 91 5.94 4.69 -15.72
C GLY A 91 6.27 3.43 -14.91
N THR A 92 6.24 3.49 -13.58
CA THR A 92 6.73 2.43 -12.70
C THR A 92 5.60 1.53 -12.19
N VAL A 93 5.78 0.22 -12.25
CA VAL A 93 4.80 -0.76 -11.78
C VAL A 93 5.03 -1.10 -10.30
N TYR A 94 3.98 -1.01 -9.50
CA TYR A 94 3.96 -1.39 -8.10
C TYR A 94 2.99 -2.54 -7.88
N MET A 95 3.38 -3.46 -6.99
CA MET A 95 2.58 -4.63 -6.68
C MET A 95 2.68 -4.97 -5.21
N PHE A 96 1.52 -5.21 -4.60
CA PHE A 96 1.40 -5.57 -3.18
C PHE A 96 0.59 -6.84 -3.04
N THR A 97 1.20 -7.90 -2.54
CA THR A 97 0.49 -9.13 -2.20
C THR A 97 -0.24 -8.96 -0.87
N LEU A 98 -1.42 -9.54 -0.78
CA LEU A 98 -2.35 -9.43 0.34
C LEU A 98 -2.72 -10.84 0.80
N PHE A 99 -3.10 -10.98 2.07
CA PHE A 99 -3.62 -12.25 2.56
C PHE A 99 -4.95 -12.62 1.87
N SER A 100 -5.84 -11.65 1.69
CA SER A 100 -7.13 -11.82 1.04
C SER A 100 -7.70 -10.48 0.56
N LYS A 101 -8.84 -10.54 -0.17
CA LYS A 101 -9.66 -9.39 -0.55
C LYS A 101 -8.95 -8.30 -1.38
N ALA A 102 -8.07 -8.66 -2.32
CA ALA A 102 -7.45 -7.70 -3.25
C ALA A 102 -8.47 -6.87 -4.04
N LYS A 103 -9.61 -7.47 -4.43
CA LYS A 103 -10.70 -6.76 -5.13
C LYS A 103 -11.35 -5.65 -4.28
N GLU A 104 -11.44 -5.83 -2.96
CA GLU A 104 -11.98 -4.82 -2.03
C GLU A 104 -11.05 -3.60 -1.99
N VAL A 105 -9.73 -3.84 -1.97
CA VAL A 105 -8.73 -2.77 -2.01
C VAL A 105 -8.84 -1.96 -3.31
N VAL A 106 -8.94 -2.64 -4.45
CA VAL A 106 -9.13 -1.98 -5.76
C VAL A 106 -10.42 -1.17 -5.79
N TYR A 107 -11.52 -1.75 -5.32
CA TYR A 107 -12.81 -1.08 -5.29
C TYR A 107 -12.78 0.22 -4.49
N GLU A 108 -12.23 0.20 -3.26
CA GLU A 108 -12.15 1.41 -2.44
C GLU A 108 -11.22 2.45 -3.07
N ILE A 109 -10.08 2.05 -3.65
CA ILE A 109 -9.20 3.00 -4.33
C ILE A 109 -9.92 3.68 -5.52
N GLU A 110 -10.56 2.92 -6.40
CA GLU A 110 -11.26 3.49 -7.56
C GLU A 110 -12.43 4.39 -7.13
N LYS A 111 -13.17 3.99 -6.10
CA LYS A 111 -14.27 4.78 -5.53
C LYS A 111 -13.80 6.17 -5.07
N TYR A 112 -12.67 6.25 -4.35
CA TYR A 112 -12.15 7.54 -3.87
C TYR A 112 -11.35 8.29 -4.94
N LYS A 113 -10.70 7.60 -5.86
CA LYS A 113 -10.03 8.24 -7.00
C LYS A 113 -11.00 9.05 -7.87
N ALA A 114 -12.26 8.62 -8.00
CA ALA A 114 -13.30 9.37 -8.71
C ALA A 114 -13.72 10.69 -8.01
N THR A 115 -13.25 10.94 -6.78
CA THR A 115 -13.64 12.09 -5.96
C THR A 115 -12.52 13.12 -5.76
N VAL A 116 -11.33 12.86 -6.32
CA VAL A 116 -10.11 13.67 -6.14
C VAL A 116 -9.78 14.43 -7.42
#